data_AF-A0A7C6DN26-F1
#
_entry.id   AF-A0A7C6DN26-F1
#
_cell.length_a   1.000
_cell.length_b   1.000
_cell.length_c   1.000
_cell.angle_alpha   90.00
_cell.angle_beta   90.00
_cell.angle_gamma   90.00
#
_symmetry.space_group_name_H-M   'P 1'
#
loop_
_entity.id
_entity.type
_entity.pdbx_description
1 polymer ?
#
loop_
_entity_poly.entity_id
_entity_poly.type
_entity_poly.pdbx_seq_one_letter_code
_entity_poly.pdbx_strand_id
1 'polypeptide(L)'
;MNLDQIGLIVGAILTVLVLSYLIGDNFLFRLATHILIGVGAAYITVAVIFDVIIARVVQPITANSDPMAVIIAGFGLIFSVLLLFKLLPRWAWVGNIPVGYLVGVGSAVALGGAIFGTLGPQVVSTALPPGGLLGGPADGGLNFVLNLIVIFGTLAALLSFGFYRARRGGILSGVNTVGRWLVAAALGATFALVYIASVTLLIDRVQAIADAIGLIVR
;
A
#
# COMPACT_ATOMS: atom_id res chain seq x y z
N MET A 1 -31.64 -19.22 -0.49
CA MET A 1 -30.23 -18.80 -0.30
C MET A 1 -30.10 -17.38 -0.79
N ASN A 2 -29.64 -16.47 0.07
CA ASN A 2 -29.36 -15.08 -0.30
C ASN A 2 -28.01 -14.97 -1.01
N LEU A 3 -27.81 -13.92 -1.80
CA LEU A 3 -26.55 -13.66 -2.53
C LEU A 3 -25.32 -13.71 -1.61
N ASP A 4 -25.45 -13.17 -0.40
CA ASP A 4 -24.39 -13.16 0.60
C ASP A 4 -24.01 -14.57 1.08
N GLN A 5 -24.99 -15.47 1.20
CA GLN A 5 -24.77 -16.86 1.62
C GLN A 5 -24.05 -17.65 0.53
N ILE A 6 -24.42 -17.43 -0.74
CA ILE A 6 -23.74 -18.03 -1.89
C ILE A 6 -22.29 -17.53 -1.96
N GLY A 7 -22.08 -16.21 -1.79
CA GLY A 7 -20.75 -15.62 -1.75
C GLY A 7 -19.88 -16.19 -0.62
N LEU A 8 -20.47 -16.39 0.56
CA LEU A 8 -19.80 -16.98 1.71
C LEU A 8 -19.36 -18.43 1.44
N ILE A 9 -20.25 -19.28 0.89
CA ILE A 9 -19.93 -20.67 0.55
C ILE A 9 -18.84 -20.74 -0.52
N VAL A 10 -19.00 -19.98 -1.61
CA VAL A 10 -18.01 -19.94 -2.70
C VAL A 10 -16.66 -19.45 -2.18
N GLY A 11 -16.66 -18.40 -1.36
CA GLY A 11 -15.46 -17.86 -0.72
C GLY A 11 -14.77 -18.87 0.20
N ALA A 12 -15.54 -19.61 1.00
CA ALA A 12 -15.01 -20.67 1.87
C ALA A 12 -14.37 -21.81 1.05
N ILE A 13 -15.05 -22.28 -0.01
CA ILE A 13 -14.50 -23.33 -0.90
C ILE A 13 -13.19 -22.86 -1.54
N LEU A 14 -13.16 -21.65 -2.11
CA LEU A 14 -11.95 -21.09 -2.71
C LEU A 14 -10.82 -20.92 -1.69
N THR A 15 -11.15 -20.52 -0.45
CA THR A 15 -10.18 -20.40 0.64
C THR A 15 -9.56 -21.76 0.97
N VAL A 16 -10.36 -22.82 1.07
CA VAL A 16 -9.86 -24.19 1.29
C VAL A 16 -8.97 -24.64 0.13
N LEU A 17 -9.37 -24.36 -1.13
CA LEU A 17 -8.56 -24.70 -2.30
C LEU A 17 -7.19 -23.99 -2.29
N VAL A 18 -7.13 -22.74 -1.82
CA VAL A 18 -5.87 -22.00 -1.68
C VAL A 18 -5.04 -22.57 -0.51
N LEU A 19 -5.65 -22.84 0.64
CA LEU A 19 -4.97 -23.43 1.80
C LEU A 19 -4.45 -24.85 1.54
N SER A 20 -4.99 -25.54 0.54
CA SER A 20 -4.48 -26.82 0.03
C SER A 20 -2.98 -26.78 -0.33
N TYR A 21 -2.44 -25.59 -0.63
CA TYR A 21 -1.01 -25.37 -0.83
C TYR A 21 -0.14 -25.81 0.36
N LEU A 22 -0.66 -25.74 1.58
CA LEU A 22 0.08 -26.14 2.80
C LEU A 22 0.47 -27.63 2.77
N ILE A 23 -0.30 -28.45 2.03
CA ILE A 23 -0.10 -29.90 1.88
C ILE A 23 0.79 -30.20 0.65
N GLY A 24 1.14 -29.20 -0.15
CA GLY A 24 1.97 -29.30 -1.36
C GLY A 24 1.30 -28.72 -2.61
N ASP A 25 2.00 -28.76 -3.75
CA ASP A 25 1.48 -28.28 -5.04
C ASP A 25 0.53 -29.30 -5.68
N ASN A 26 -0.77 -29.12 -5.42
CA ASN A 26 -1.84 -29.98 -5.93
C ASN A 26 -2.68 -29.30 -7.03
N PHE A 27 -3.43 -30.13 -7.78
CA PHE A 27 -4.32 -29.64 -8.84
C PHE A 27 -5.35 -28.62 -8.34
N LEU A 28 -5.87 -28.82 -7.12
CA LEU A 28 -6.86 -27.96 -6.49
C LEU A 28 -6.31 -26.54 -6.24
N PHE A 29 -5.10 -26.44 -5.71
CA PHE A 29 -4.40 -25.17 -5.53
C PHE A 29 -4.16 -24.48 -6.88
N ARG A 30 -3.66 -25.22 -7.88
CA ARG A 30 -3.45 -24.67 -9.23
C ARG A 30 -4.75 -24.17 -9.85
N LEU A 31 -5.85 -24.90 -9.71
CA LEU A 31 -7.15 -24.44 -10.20
C LEU A 31 -7.57 -23.11 -9.54
N ALA A 32 -7.45 -23.02 -8.22
CA ALA A 32 -7.79 -21.81 -7.49
C ALA A 32 -6.95 -20.60 -7.92
N THR A 33 -5.64 -20.78 -8.13
CA THR A 33 -4.77 -19.69 -8.60
C THR A 33 -5.11 -19.23 -10.01
N HIS A 34 -5.45 -20.15 -10.92
CA HIS A 34 -5.87 -19.79 -12.28
C HIS A 34 -7.22 -19.05 -12.26
N ILE A 35 -8.17 -19.48 -11.43
CA ILE A 35 -9.44 -18.76 -11.24
C ILE A 35 -9.17 -17.37 -10.67
N LEU A 36 -8.34 -17.25 -9.63
CA LEU A 36 -8.01 -15.97 -9.00
C LEU A 36 -7.37 -15.00 -10.00
N ILE A 37 -6.38 -15.46 -10.78
CA ILE A 37 -5.71 -14.63 -11.79
C ILE A 37 -6.69 -14.28 -12.92
N GLY A 38 -7.52 -15.24 -13.37
CA GLY A 38 -8.51 -15.02 -14.42
C GLY A 38 -9.58 -14.00 -14.03
N VAL A 39 -10.14 -14.10 -12.83
CA VAL A 39 -11.11 -13.14 -12.29
C VAL A 39 -10.45 -11.77 -12.09
N GLY A 40 -9.21 -11.73 -11.59
CA GLY A 40 -8.46 -10.48 -11.46
C GLY A 40 -8.22 -9.81 -12.81
N ALA A 41 -7.81 -10.55 -13.83
CA ALA A 41 -7.63 -10.05 -15.19
C ALA A 41 -8.95 -9.57 -15.80
N ALA A 42 -10.04 -10.29 -15.58
CA ALA A 42 -11.37 -9.88 -16.03
C ALA A 42 -11.81 -8.57 -15.36
N TYR A 43 -11.66 -8.46 -14.03
CA TYR A 43 -11.97 -7.23 -13.30
C TYR A 43 -11.18 -6.03 -13.82
N ILE A 44 -9.86 -6.18 -13.98
CA ILE A 44 -9.00 -5.12 -14.53
C ILE A 44 -9.46 -4.74 -15.94
N THR A 45 -9.78 -5.72 -16.78
CA THR A 45 -10.24 -5.48 -18.15
C THR A 45 -11.54 -4.67 -18.16
N VAL A 46 -12.52 -5.05 -17.35
CA VAL A 46 -13.79 -4.34 -17.22
C VAL A 46 -13.55 -2.91 -16.70
N ALA A 47 -12.77 -2.76 -15.62
CA ALA A 47 -12.43 -1.44 -15.08
C ALA A 47 -11.74 -0.55 -16.13
N VAL A 48 -10.81 -1.09 -16.92
CA VAL A 48 -10.17 -0.34 -18.00
C VAL A 48 -11.18 0.07 -19.07
N ILE A 49 -12.10 -0.82 -19.47
CA ILE A 49 -13.09 -0.49 -20.49
C ILE A 49 -14.03 0.62 -20.00
N PHE A 50 -14.60 0.48 -18.81
CA PHE A 50 -15.62 1.41 -18.33
C PHE A 50 -15.02 2.67 -17.69
N ASP A 51 -14.08 2.52 -16.76
CA ASP A 51 -13.56 3.63 -15.95
C ASP A 51 -12.46 4.43 -16.66
N VAL A 52 -11.80 3.83 -17.66
CA VAL A 52 -10.72 4.49 -18.41
C VAL A 52 -11.17 4.81 -19.83
N ILE A 53 -11.46 3.80 -20.66
CA ILE A 53 -11.74 4.02 -22.08
C ILE A 53 -13.05 4.80 -22.25
N ILE A 54 -14.16 4.30 -21.71
CA ILE A 54 -15.47 4.95 -21.89
C ILE A 54 -15.49 6.29 -21.14
N ALA A 55 -15.19 6.30 -19.84
CA ALA A 55 -15.31 7.50 -19.02
C ALA A 55 -14.29 8.60 -19.36
N ARG A 56 -13.03 8.26 -19.68
CA ARG A 56 -11.97 9.28 -19.88
C ARG A 56 -11.64 9.57 -21.33
N VAL A 57 -12.07 8.72 -22.27
CA VAL A 57 -11.79 8.91 -23.70
C VAL A 57 -13.07 9.13 -24.50
N VAL A 58 -14.02 8.19 -24.44
CA VAL A 58 -15.21 8.25 -25.30
C VAL A 58 -16.16 9.37 -24.85
N GLN A 59 -16.56 9.37 -23.58
CA GLN A 59 -17.52 10.34 -23.03
C GLN A 59 -17.12 11.81 -23.28
N PRO A 60 -15.89 12.28 -22.97
CA PRO A 60 -15.54 13.68 -23.19
C PRO A 60 -15.59 14.07 -24.69
N ILE A 61 -15.27 13.14 -25.59
CA ILE A 61 -15.29 13.38 -27.05
C ILE A 61 -16.73 13.40 -27.58
N THR A 62 -17.58 12.47 -27.15
CA THR A 62 -18.95 12.33 -27.70
C THR A 62 -19.97 13.26 -27.04
N ALA A 63 -19.78 13.61 -25.78
CA ALA A 63 -20.75 14.40 -25.01
C ALA A 63 -20.51 15.91 -25.08
N ASN A 64 -19.58 16.39 -25.92
CA ASN A 64 -19.16 17.80 -25.99
C ASN A 64 -18.93 18.40 -24.60
N SER A 65 -18.16 17.69 -23.78
CA SER A 65 -17.74 18.15 -22.46
C SER A 65 -16.70 19.26 -22.59
N ASP A 66 -16.42 19.94 -21.47
CA ASP A 66 -15.45 21.03 -21.34
C ASP A 66 -14.23 20.87 -22.28
N PRO A 67 -13.81 21.93 -23.01
CA PRO A 67 -12.70 21.85 -23.97
C PRO A 67 -11.42 21.24 -23.39
N MET A 68 -11.18 21.44 -22.10
CA MET A 68 -10.04 20.87 -21.38
C MET A 68 -10.11 19.33 -21.30
N ALA A 69 -11.29 18.76 -21.05
CA ALA A 69 -11.46 17.31 -20.96
C ALA A 69 -11.20 16.62 -22.30
N VAL A 70 -11.62 17.24 -23.40
CA VAL A 70 -11.35 16.77 -24.77
C VAL A 70 -9.86 16.79 -25.08
N ILE A 71 -9.14 17.85 -24.69
CA ILE A 71 -7.69 17.95 -24.88
C ILE A 71 -6.97 16.84 -24.11
N ILE A 72 -7.33 16.60 -22.85
CA ILE A 72 -6.74 15.55 -22.01
C ILE A 72 -7.00 14.16 -22.62
N ALA A 73 -8.22 13.90 -23.07
CA ALA A 73 -8.58 12.66 -23.77
C ALA A 73 -7.75 12.46 -25.05
N GLY A 74 -7.55 13.54 -25.82
CA GLY A 74 -6.71 13.54 -27.02
C GLY A 74 -5.25 13.17 -26.73
N PHE A 75 -4.64 13.79 -25.72
CA PHE A 75 -3.28 13.42 -25.28
C PHE A 75 -3.20 11.97 -24.81
N GLY A 76 -4.21 11.50 -24.06
CA GLY A 76 -4.30 10.10 -23.62
C GLY A 76 -4.35 9.10 -24.79
N LEU A 77 -5.12 9.41 -25.83
CA LEU A 77 -5.16 8.60 -27.06
C LEU A 77 -3.83 8.60 -27.79
N ILE A 78 -3.20 9.78 -27.96
CA ILE A 78 -1.88 9.88 -28.59
C ILE A 78 -0.87 9.03 -27.83
N PHE A 79 -0.83 9.12 -26.51
CA PHE A 79 0.11 8.33 -25.69
C PHE A 79 -0.19 6.83 -25.74
N SER A 80 -1.46 6.46 -25.85
CA SER A 80 -1.87 5.05 -26.02
C SER A 80 -1.40 4.50 -27.37
N VAL A 81 -1.54 5.26 -28.45
CA VAL A 81 -1.04 4.88 -29.78
C VAL A 81 0.49 4.84 -29.80
N LEU A 82 1.16 5.82 -29.16
CA LEU A 82 2.62 5.85 -29.02
C LEU A 82 3.15 4.59 -28.29
N LEU A 83 2.41 4.10 -27.29
CA LEU A 83 2.73 2.84 -26.59
C LEU A 83 2.67 1.61 -27.51
N LEU A 84 1.75 1.57 -28.48
CA LEU A 84 1.64 0.44 -29.40
C LEU A 84 2.92 0.27 -30.26
N PHE A 85 3.65 1.35 -30.55
CA PHE A 85 4.92 1.27 -31.28
C PHE A 85 6.02 0.53 -30.49
N LYS A 86 5.84 0.31 -29.19
CA LYS A 86 6.75 -0.53 -28.39
C LYS A 86 6.72 -2.01 -28.80
N LEU A 87 5.64 -2.47 -29.43
CA LEU A 87 5.55 -3.83 -29.98
C LEU A 87 6.47 -4.02 -31.19
N LEU A 88 6.91 -2.93 -31.84
CA LEU A 88 7.76 -2.97 -33.03
C LEU A 88 9.21 -2.61 -32.65
N PRO A 89 10.18 -3.55 -32.74
CA PRO A 89 11.56 -3.32 -32.31
C PRO A 89 12.24 -2.09 -32.95
N ARG A 90 11.84 -1.74 -34.18
CA ARG A 90 12.41 -0.60 -34.93
C ARG A 90 11.89 0.77 -34.48
N TRP A 91 10.68 0.84 -33.91
CA TRP A 91 10.01 2.09 -33.52
C TRP A 91 9.81 2.20 -31.99
N ALA A 92 10.34 1.24 -31.23
CA ALA A 92 10.17 1.16 -29.78
C ALA A 92 10.64 2.43 -29.03
N TRP A 93 11.59 3.19 -29.60
CA TRP A 93 12.06 4.45 -29.03
C TRP A 93 10.96 5.51 -28.86
N VAL A 94 9.97 5.53 -29.77
CA VAL A 94 8.82 6.44 -29.71
C VAL A 94 7.91 6.10 -28.52
N GLY A 95 7.80 4.81 -28.19
CA GLY A 95 7.06 4.34 -27.02
C GLY A 95 7.72 4.69 -25.68
N ASN A 96 8.99 5.15 -25.68
CA ASN A 96 9.66 5.55 -24.43
C ASN A 96 9.09 6.83 -23.83
N ILE A 97 8.49 7.72 -24.64
CA ILE A 97 7.90 8.97 -24.16
C ILE A 97 6.71 8.70 -23.21
N PRO A 98 5.67 7.93 -23.61
CA PRO A 98 4.61 7.53 -22.69
C PRO A 98 5.12 6.73 -21.49
N VAL A 99 6.11 5.86 -21.67
CA VAL A 99 6.67 5.07 -20.56
C VAL A 99 7.35 5.97 -19.54
N GLY A 100 8.12 6.97 -19.99
CA GLY A 100 8.73 7.97 -19.12
C GLY A 100 7.68 8.77 -18.35
N TYR A 101 6.58 9.15 -19.00
CA TYR A 101 5.45 9.79 -18.33
C TYR A 101 4.82 8.89 -17.26
N LEU A 102 4.53 7.63 -17.58
CA LEU A 102 3.97 6.67 -16.62
C LEU A 102 4.89 6.43 -15.42
N VAL A 103 6.20 6.29 -15.64
CA VAL A 103 7.19 6.14 -14.57
C VAL A 103 7.29 7.40 -13.73
N GLY A 104 7.29 8.59 -14.35
CA GLY A 104 7.34 9.86 -13.65
C GLY A 104 6.12 10.08 -12.75
N VAL A 105 4.91 9.88 -13.28
CA VAL A 105 3.66 9.97 -12.52
C VAL A 105 3.61 8.88 -11.44
N GLY A 106 3.93 7.64 -11.76
CA GLY A 106 3.95 6.54 -10.80
C GLY A 106 4.91 6.78 -9.64
N SER A 107 6.11 7.29 -9.94
CA SER A 107 7.11 7.66 -8.92
C SER A 107 6.63 8.84 -8.08
N ALA A 108 6.04 9.87 -8.69
CA ALA A 108 5.50 11.02 -7.98
C ALA A 108 4.33 10.64 -7.05
N VAL A 109 3.42 9.77 -7.50
CA VAL A 109 2.30 9.26 -6.69
C VAL A 109 2.80 8.38 -5.56
N ALA A 110 3.77 7.49 -5.80
CA ALA A 110 4.36 6.66 -4.75
C ALA A 110 5.08 7.50 -3.68
N LEU A 111 5.90 8.47 -4.11
CA LEU A 111 6.59 9.39 -3.21
C LEU A 111 5.60 10.29 -2.46
N GLY A 112 4.62 10.86 -3.15
CA GLY A 112 3.57 11.68 -2.54
C GLY A 112 2.74 10.87 -1.54
N GLY A 113 2.35 9.65 -1.89
CA GLY A 113 1.64 8.74 -1.00
C GLY A 113 2.45 8.37 0.24
N ALA A 114 3.77 8.16 0.11
CA ALA A 114 4.64 7.94 1.25
C ALA A 114 4.78 9.22 2.11
N ILE A 115 5.01 10.38 1.49
CA ILE A 115 5.20 11.63 2.22
C ILE A 115 3.92 12.04 2.95
N PHE A 116 2.78 12.10 2.26
CA PHE A 116 1.53 12.56 2.86
C PHE A 116 0.78 11.47 3.64
N GLY A 117 0.92 10.20 3.23
CA GLY A 117 0.22 9.09 3.87
C GLY A 117 0.93 8.56 5.12
N THR A 118 2.27 8.64 5.19
CA THR A 118 3.02 8.11 6.34
C THR A 118 3.88 9.18 7.01
N LEU A 119 4.84 9.77 6.30
CA LEU A 119 5.85 10.65 6.92
C LEU A 119 5.23 11.92 7.51
N GLY A 120 4.29 12.56 6.82
CA GLY A 120 3.64 13.80 7.24
C GLY A 120 2.90 13.63 8.57
N PRO A 121 1.92 12.71 8.68
CA PRO A 121 1.26 12.41 9.94
C PRO A 121 2.22 12.02 11.06
N GLN A 122 3.29 11.26 10.75
CA GLN A 122 4.31 10.88 11.73
C GLN A 122 5.12 12.09 12.24
N VAL A 123 5.51 13.02 11.36
CA VAL A 123 6.23 14.25 11.71
C VAL A 123 5.34 15.15 12.58
N VAL A 124 4.06 15.33 12.22
CA VAL A 124 3.11 16.12 13.02
C VAL A 124 2.87 15.49 14.39
N SER A 125 2.70 14.16 14.45
CA SER A 125 2.50 13.42 15.69
C SER A 125 3.74 13.46 16.61
N THR A 126 4.92 13.55 16.02
CA THR A 126 6.18 13.76 16.77
C THR A 126 6.29 15.20 17.29
N ALA A 127 5.83 16.18 16.51
CA ALA A 127 5.83 17.59 16.88
C ALA A 127 4.76 17.96 17.92
N LEU A 128 3.70 17.15 18.04
CA LEU A 128 2.58 17.35 18.96
C LEU A 128 2.40 16.12 19.89
N PRO A 129 3.24 15.95 20.92
CA PRO A 129 3.03 14.91 21.92
C PRO A 129 1.70 15.09 22.68
N PRO A 130 1.15 14.02 23.31
CA PRO A 130 -0.08 14.10 24.08
C PRO A 130 0.17 14.97 25.32
N GLY A 131 -0.32 16.22 25.28
CA GLY A 131 -0.09 17.26 26.29
C GLY A 131 0.29 18.62 25.69
N GLY A 132 0.81 18.65 24.46
CA GLY A 132 1.13 19.87 23.72
C GLY A 132 2.26 20.72 24.32
N LEU A 133 3.18 21.21 23.49
CA LEU A 133 4.07 22.30 23.91
C LEU A 133 3.31 23.63 24.09
N LEU A 134 2.10 23.74 23.52
CA LEU A 134 1.33 24.99 23.44
C LEU A 134 -0.19 24.86 23.73
N GLY A 135 -0.72 23.76 24.30
CA GLY A 135 -2.16 23.77 24.62
C GLY A 135 -2.89 22.45 24.92
N GLY A 136 -2.35 21.56 25.76
CA GLY A 136 -3.17 20.57 26.47
C GLY A 136 -3.52 21.05 27.88
N PRO A 137 -4.55 20.48 28.56
CA PRO A 137 -4.80 20.74 29.97
C PRO A 137 -3.50 20.60 30.75
N ALA A 138 -3.21 21.60 31.57
CA ALA A 138 -1.94 21.78 32.28
C ALA A 138 -1.74 20.75 33.41
N ASP A 139 -1.71 19.46 33.09
CA ASP A 139 -1.25 18.44 34.01
C ASP A 139 0.29 18.41 33.95
N GLY A 140 0.87 18.88 35.06
CA GLY A 140 2.27 19.28 35.19
C GLY A 140 3.30 18.17 35.04
N GLY A 141 4.58 18.58 34.92
CA GLY A 141 5.80 17.77 35.06
C GLY A 141 5.97 16.62 34.06
N LEU A 142 5.06 15.66 34.06
CA LEU A 142 5.07 14.45 33.24
C LEU A 142 5.05 14.76 31.75
N ASN A 143 4.22 15.70 31.30
CA ASN A 143 4.15 16.11 29.89
C ASN A 143 5.47 16.73 29.39
N PHE A 144 6.18 17.47 30.25
CA PHE A 144 7.49 18.02 29.93
C PHE A 144 8.56 16.93 29.77
N VAL A 145 8.56 15.94 30.68
CA VAL A 145 9.47 14.79 30.61
C VAL A 145 9.20 13.96 29.35
N LEU A 146 7.93 13.70 29.01
CA LEU A 146 7.56 12.98 27.80
C LEU A 146 8.00 13.72 26.53
N ASN A 147 7.83 15.04 26.47
CA ASN A 147 8.33 15.85 25.35
C ASN A 147 9.85 15.75 25.20
N LEU A 148 10.60 15.81 26.30
CA LEU A 148 12.06 15.63 26.29
C LEU A 148 12.46 14.23 25.80
N ILE A 149 11.74 13.18 26.22
CA ILE A 149 11.99 11.81 25.76
C ILE A 149 11.75 11.69 24.26
N VAL A 150 10.68 12.28 23.73
CA VAL A 150 10.38 12.27 22.29
C VAL A 150 11.46 13.02 21.50
N ILE A 151 11.85 14.22 21.94
CA ILE A 151 12.92 14.99 21.30
C ILE A 151 14.25 14.22 21.35
N PHE A 152 14.62 13.67 22.51
CA PHE A 152 15.85 12.91 22.65
C PHE A 152 15.83 11.62 21.81
N GLY A 153 14.73 10.88 21.84
CA GLY A 153 14.55 9.64 21.09
C GLY A 153 14.59 9.85 19.58
N THR A 154 13.94 10.91 19.09
CA THR A 154 13.94 11.27 17.66
C THR A 154 15.31 11.72 17.19
N LEU A 155 15.99 12.58 17.96
CA LEU A 155 17.38 12.98 17.67
C LEU A 155 18.33 11.78 17.69
N ALA A 156 18.21 10.90 18.69
CA ALA A 156 19.03 9.70 18.79
C ALA A 156 18.80 8.75 17.59
N ALA A 157 17.55 8.54 17.19
CA ALA A 157 17.20 7.73 16.02
C ALA A 157 17.75 8.34 14.72
N LEU A 158 17.58 9.65 14.49
CA LEU A 158 18.13 10.33 13.31
C LEU A 158 19.66 10.28 13.27
N LEU A 159 20.32 10.52 14.41
CA LEU A 159 21.78 10.41 14.53
C LEU A 159 22.28 8.98 14.29
N SER A 160 21.44 7.96 14.52
CA SER A 160 21.81 6.56 14.25
C SER A 160 21.95 6.24 12.76
N PHE A 161 21.18 6.92 11.90
CA PHE A 161 21.25 6.81 10.44
C PHE A 161 22.32 7.72 9.82
N GLY A 162 22.77 8.74 10.56
CA GLY A 162 23.83 9.62 10.10
C GLY A 162 25.11 8.84 9.78
N PHE A 163 25.62 8.97 8.56
CA PHE A 163 26.92 8.44 8.11
C PHE A 163 28.12 9.12 8.78
N TYR A 164 27.98 9.57 10.04
CA TYR A 164 29.09 10.07 10.83
C TYR A 164 29.99 8.88 11.20
N ARG A 165 30.90 8.59 10.27
CA ARG A 165 32.18 7.89 10.48
C ARG A 165 33.12 8.70 11.40
N ALA A 166 32.64 9.76 12.04
CA ALA A 166 33.42 10.68 12.84
C ALA A 166 33.72 10.05 14.20
N ARG A 167 34.93 9.48 14.27
CA ARG A 167 35.75 9.20 15.45
C ARG A 167 35.03 8.49 16.61
N ARG A 168 35.34 7.20 16.72
CA ARG A 168 35.21 6.38 17.92
C ARG A 168 35.72 7.17 19.14
N GLY A 169 34.79 7.62 19.99
CA GLY A 169 35.10 8.16 21.31
C GLY A 169 34.23 9.35 21.69
N GLY A 170 33.35 9.16 22.69
CA GLY A 170 32.57 10.24 23.32
C GLY A 170 31.09 9.93 23.51
N ILE A 171 30.39 10.87 24.16
CA ILE A 171 28.95 10.81 24.48
C ILE A 171 28.09 10.52 23.24
N LEU A 172 28.50 11.00 22.06
CA LEU A 172 27.81 10.75 20.80
C LEU A 172 27.75 9.26 20.40
N SER A 173 28.74 8.44 20.80
CA SER A 173 28.72 7.00 20.52
C SER A 173 27.65 6.25 21.32
N GLY A 174 27.38 6.71 22.55
CA GLY A 174 26.31 6.20 23.39
C GLY A 174 24.94 6.56 22.81
N VAL A 175 24.74 7.82 22.43
CA VAL A 175 23.48 8.28 21.81
C VAL A 175 23.17 7.54 20.50
N ASN A 176 24.18 7.29 19.66
CA ASN A 176 24.00 6.49 18.44
C ASN A 176 23.59 5.04 18.75
N THR A 177 24.19 4.43 19.77
CA THR A 177 23.83 3.06 20.19
C THR A 177 22.38 2.99 20.67
N VAL A 178 21.95 3.94 21.50
CA VAL A 178 20.54 4.06 21.94
C VAL A 178 19.62 4.24 20.73
N GLY A 179 19.97 5.12 19.79
CA GLY A 179 19.23 5.31 18.55
C GLY A 179 19.06 4.01 17.73
N ARG A 180 20.12 3.21 17.60
CA ARG A 180 20.05 1.91 16.91
C ARG A 180 19.10 0.93 17.59
N TRP A 181 19.10 0.87 18.92
CA TRP A 181 18.15 0.04 19.68
C TRP A 181 16.71 0.52 19.50
N LEU A 182 16.47 1.83 19.51
CA LEU A 182 15.16 2.41 19.23
C LEU A 182 14.68 2.07 17.81
N VAL A 183 15.55 2.18 16.80
CA VAL A 183 15.24 1.79 15.42
C VAL A 183 14.95 0.28 15.32
N ALA A 184 15.76 -0.55 15.97
CA ALA A 184 15.53 -2.00 16.01
C ALA A 184 14.18 -2.34 16.66
N ALA A 185 13.81 -1.64 17.74
CA ALA A 185 12.50 -1.79 18.39
C ALA A 185 11.35 -1.34 17.47
N ALA A 186 11.49 -0.22 16.76
CA ALA A 186 10.47 0.26 15.81
C ALA A 186 10.27 -0.70 14.63
N LEU A 187 11.36 -1.23 14.07
CA LEU A 187 11.30 -2.27 13.03
C LEU A 187 10.67 -3.56 13.57
N GLY A 188 11.02 -3.96 14.79
CA GLY A 188 10.41 -5.10 15.47
C GLY A 188 8.90 -4.93 15.70
N ALA A 189 8.46 -3.74 16.10
CA ALA A 189 7.04 -3.42 16.25
C ALA A 189 6.30 -3.47 14.91
N THR A 190 6.93 -2.98 13.82
CA THR A 190 6.35 -3.03 12.47
C THR A 190 6.20 -4.48 12.00
N PHE A 191 7.22 -5.32 12.24
CA PHE A 191 7.15 -6.75 11.95
C PHE A 191 6.04 -7.45 12.76
N ALA A 192 5.94 -7.16 14.06
CA ALA A 192 4.88 -7.70 14.90
C ALA A 192 3.48 -7.32 14.40
N LEU A 193 3.30 -6.09 13.91
CA LEU A 193 2.03 -5.63 13.35
C LEU A 193 1.65 -6.41 12.09
N VAL A 194 2.61 -6.65 11.18
CA VAL A 194 2.38 -7.49 9.99
C VAL A 194 2.08 -8.94 10.37
N TYR A 195 2.78 -9.48 11.37
CA TYR A 195 2.53 -10.82 11.88
C TYR A 195 1.12 -10.95 12.46
N ILE A 196 0.71 -10.02 13.33
CA ILE A 196 -0.64 -9.99 13.92
C ILE A 196 -1.68 -9.87 12.81
N ALA A 197 -1.50 -8.96 11.85
CA ALA A 197 -2.42 -8.82 10.72
C ALA A 197 -2.56 -10.12 9.92
N SER A 198 -1.46 -10.83 9.69
CA SER A 198 -1.46 -12.12 8.98
C SER A 198 -2.21 -13.20 9.75
N VAL A 199 -2.01 -13.28 11.08
CA VAL A 199 -2.72 -14.22 11.95
C VAL A 199 -4.21 -13.87 12.04
N THR A 200 -4.56 -12.59 12.17
CA THR A 200 -5.96 -12.13 12.17
C THR A 200 -6.65 -12.50 10.86
N LEU A 201 -6.02 -12.25 9.70
CA LEU A 201 -6.56 -12.68 8.42
C LEU A 201 -6.76 -14.19 8.33
N LEU A 202 -5.85 -14.99 8.90
CA LEU A 202 -6.02 -16.45 8.95
C LEU A 202 -7.23 -16.84 9.81
N ILE A 203 -7.40 -16.21 10.98
CA ILE A 203 -8.55 -16.44 11.87
C ILE A 203 -9.85 -16.12 11.13
N ASP A 204 -9.93 -14.97 10.46
CA ASP A 204 -11.11 -14.57 9.69
C ASP A 204 -11.45 -15.59 8.60
N ARG A 205 -10.43 -16.16 7.93
CA ARG A 205 -10.63 -17.20 6.91
C ARG A 205 -11.10 -18.53 7.50
N VAL A 206 -10.59 -18.93 8.67
CA VAL A 206 -11.06 -20.15 9.37
C VAL A 206 -12.50 -19.97 9.85
N GLN A 207 -12.85 -18.80 10.38
CA GLN A 207 -14.22 -18.47 10.79
C GLN A 207 -15.18 -18.50 9.60
N ALA A 208 -14.82 -17.90 8.48
CA ALA A 208 -15.64 -17.93 7.26
C ALA A 208 -15.91 -19.38 6.78
N ILE A 209 -14.94 -20.28 6.91
CA ILE A 209 -15.13 -21.71 6.59
C ILE A 209 -16.07 -22.37 7.61
N ALA A 210 -15.90 -22.09 8.90
CA ALA A 210 -16.76 -22.64 9.94
C ALA A 210 -18.23 -22.21 9.76
N ASP A 211 -18.46 -20.93 9.46
CA ASP A 211 -19.78 -20.37 9.17
C ASP A 211 -20.40 -21.01 7.93
N ALA A 212 -19.60 -21.25 6.88
CA ALA A 212 -20.06 -21.92 5.66
C ALA A 212 -20.53 -23.35 5.95
N ILE A 213 -19.77 -24.10 6.75
CA ILE A 213 -20.13 -25.46 7.16
C ILE A 213 -21.41 -25.43 8.01
N GLY A 214 -21.52 -24.51 8.97
CA GLY A 214 -22.71 -24.35 9.81
C GLY A 214 -23.98 -24.04 9.01
N LEU A 215 -23.85 -23.34 7.89
CA LEU A 215 -24.95 -23.05 6.97
C LEU A 215 -25.34 -24.24 6.08
N ILE A 216 -24.40 -25.13 5.76
CA ILE A 216 -24.65 -26.34 4.96
C ILE A 216 -25.28 -27.47 5.81
N VAL A 217 -24.93 -27.53 7.09
CA VAL A 217 -25.39 -28.59 8.02
C VAL A 217 -26.80 -28.29 8.60
N ARG A 218 -27.25 -27.04 8.56
CA ARG A 218 -28.62 -26.64 8.94
C ARG A 218 -29.58 -26.71 7.76
#